data_AF-G9YWD6-F1
#
_entry.id   AF-G9YWD6-F1
#
_cell.length_a   1.000
_cell.length_b   1.000
_cell.length_c   1.000
_cell.angle_alpha   90.00
_cell.angle_beta   90.00
_cell.angle_gamma   90.00
#
_symmetry.space_group_name_H-M   'P 1'
#
loop_
_entity.id
_entity.type
_entity.pdbx_description
1 polymer ?
#
loop_
_entity_poly.entity_id
_entity_poly.type
_entity_poly.pdbx_seq_one_letter_code
_entity_poly.pdbx_strand_id
1 'polypeptide(L)'
;MSRPKYPWWGYVREILRRYPDHTTEAEAAAVVSAIAQTGQMPEGQSRLAVIGMVFFRKTHTLQGAALEVPCGYETAKRWQRSFLMLVAQKRGLLD
;
A
#
# COMPACT_ATOMS: atom_id res chain seq x y z
N MET A 1 -1.52 17.57 13.09
CA MET A 1 -0.75 17.96 11.89
C MET A 1 -1.54 17.62 10.64
N SER A 2 -1.87 18.61 9.81
CA SER A 2 -2.47 18.37 8.49
C SER A 2 -1.48 17.61 7.62
N ARG A 3 -1.97 16.61 6.88
CA ARG A 3 -1.14 15.70 6.07
C ARG A 3 -0.59 16.49 4.88
N PRO A 4 0.73 16.47 4.59
CA PRO A 4 1.24 17.07 3.37
C PRO A 4 0.53 16.42 2.18
N LYS A 5 -0.06 17.24 1.30
CA LYS A 5 -0.67 16.77 0.05
C LYS A 5 0.45 16.54 -0.94
N TYR A 6 1.13 15.42 -0.80
CA TYR A 6 2.20 15.06 -1.72
C TYR A 6 1.63 14.82 -3.13
N PRO A 7 2.11 15.51 -4.18
CA PRO A 7 1.65 15.28 -5.55
C PRO A 7 1.78 13.80 -5.97
N TRP A 8 2.83 13.13 -5.51
CA TRP A 8 3.06 11.71 -5.78
C TRP A 8 2.03 10.77 -5.15
N TRP A 9 1.25 11.21 -4.15
CA TRP A 9 0.31 10.33 -3.44
C TRP A 9 -0.78 9.78 -4.37
N GLY A 10 -1.31 10.64 -5.25
CA GLY A 10 -2.27 10.23 -6.27
C GLY A 10 -1.64 9.25 -7.27
N TYR A 11 -0.42 9.56 -7.71
CA TYR A 11 0.34 8.72 -8.64
C TYR A 11 0.60 7.32 -8.07
N VAL A 12 1.05 7.19 -6.81
CA VAL A 12 1.28 5.88 -6.17
C VAL A 12 -0.01 5.08 -6.01
N ARG A 13 -1.12 5.73 -5.63
CA ARG A 13 -2.43 5.04 -5.58
C ARG A 13 -2.84 4.51 -6.95
N GLU A 14 -2.52 5.24 -8.01
CA GLU A 14 -2.82 4.82 -9.38
C GLU A 14 -1.93 3.67 -9.83
N ILE A 15 -0.63 3.65 -9.44
CA ILE A 15 0.24 2.49 -9.64
C ILE A 15 -0.38 1.25 -8.97
N LEU A 16 -0.75 1.35 -7.69
CA LEU A 16 -1.31 0.22 -6.93
C LEU A 16 -2.65 -0.27 -7.47
N ARG A 17 -3.47 0.63 -8.04
CA ARG A 17 -4.74 0.26 -8.66
C ARG A 17 -4.52 -0.51 -9.96
N ARG A 18 -3.48 -0.18 -10.73
CA ARG A 18 -3.20 -0.84 -12.02
C ARG A 18 -2.46 -2.16 -11.82
N TYR A 19 -1.54 -2.22 -10.85
CA TYR A 19 -0.71 -3.39 -10.55
C TYR A 19 -1.51 -4.72 -10.44
N PRO A 20 -1.00 -5.83 -11.01
CA PRO A 20 0.27 -5.95 -11.74
C PRO A 20 0.21 -5.43 -13.18
N ASP A 21 -0.99 -5.27 -13.72
CA ASP A 21 -1.21 -4.88 -15.11
C ASP A 21 -0.91 -3.39 -15.34
N HIS A 22 -0.59 -3.01 -16.58
CA HIS A 22 -0.44 -1.60 -16.98
C HIS A 22 0.49 -0.76 -16.08
N THR A 23 1.53 -1.40 -15.53
CA THR A 23 2.64 -0.77 -14.81
C THR A 23 3.93 -0.87 -15.62
N THR A 24 4.79 0.13 -15.51
CA THR A 24 6.17 0.02 -16.03
C THR A 24 7.00 -0.93 -15.17
N GLU A 25 8.11 -1.44 -15.70
CA GLU A 25 9.01 -2.32 -14.94
C GLU A 25 9.49 -1.65 -13.64
N ALA A 26 9.80 -0.36 -13.68
CA ALA A 26 10.23 0.40 -12.51
C ALA A 26 9.08 0.58 -11.48
N GLU A 27 7.84 0.74 -11.94
CA GLU A 27 6.66 0.78 -11.07
C GLU A 27 6.42 -0.57 -10.40
N ALA A 28 6.42 -1.65 -11.17
CA ALA A 28 6.25 -3.01 -10.67
C ALA A 28 7.36 -3.38 -9.67
N ALA A 29 8.63 -3.10 -10.00
CA ALA A 29 9.78 -3.37 -9.14
C ALA A 29 9.66 -2.66 -7.77
N ALA A 30 9.18 -1.41 -7.76
CA ALA A 30 8.96 -0.68 -6.50
C ALA A 30 7.83 -1.30 -5.67
N VAL A 31 6.74 -1.74 -6.29
CA VAL A 31 5.64 -2.44 -5.60
C VAL A 31 6.12 -3.78 -5.04
N VAL A 32 6.85 -4.57 -5.82
CA VAL A 32 7.44 -5.85 -5.38
C VAL A 32 8.39 -5.64 -4.20
N SER A 33 9.27 -4.64 -4.28
CA SER A 33 10.19 -4.29 -3.18
C SER A 33 9.42 -3.86 -1.92
N ALA A 34 8.35 -3.07 -2.07
CA ALA A 34 7.50 -2.66 -0.96
C ALA A 34 6.73 -3.84 -0.35
N ILE A 35 6.25 -4.79 -1.15
CA ILE A 35 5.62 -6.03 -0.66
C ILE A 35 6.63 -6.83 0.17
N ALA A 36 7.83 -7.06 -0.38
CA ALA A 36 8.87 -7.83 0.29
C ALA A 36 9.25 -7.21 1.65
N GLN A 37 9.51 -5.90 1.69
CA GLN A 37 9.85 -5.21 2.93
C GLN A 37 8.67 -5.16 3.91
N THR A 38 7.43 -5.00 3.44
CA THR A 38 6.24 -5.03 4.31
C THR A 38 6.05 -6.41 4.94
N GLY A 39 6.35 -7.49 4.22
CA GLY A 39 6.30 -8.85 4.73
C GLY A 39 7.27 -9.10 5.90
N GLN A 40 8.38 -8.34 5.98
CA GLN A 40 9.37 -8.42 7.07
C GLN A 40 9.03 -7.54 8.28
N MET A 41 7.95 -6.73 8.20
CA MET A 41 7.52 -5.88 9.32
C MET A 41 6.74 -6.70 10.36
N PRO A 42 6.60 -6.19 11.61
CA PRO A 42 5.65 -6.74 12.57
C PRO A 42 4.24 -6.80 11.99
N GLU A 43 3.59 -7.96 12.10
CA GLU A 43 2.29 -8.24 11.49
C GLU A 43 2.30 -8.14 9.96
N GLY A 44 3.45 -8.39 9.33
CA GLY A 44 3.65 -8.25 7.88
C GLY A 44 2.59 -8.97 7.04
N GLN A 45 2.23 -10.20 7.42
CA GLN A 45 1.19 -10.96 6.72
C GLN A 45 -0.19 -10.30 6.82
N SER A 46 -0.57 -9.82 8.00
CA SER A 46 -1.83 -9.09 8.23
C SER A 46 -1.86 -7.77 7.44
N ARG A 47 -0.73 -7.04 7.42
CA ARG A 47 -0.58 -5.83 6.60
C ARG A 47 -0.80 -6.13 5.12
N LEU A 48 -0.11 -7.15 4.60
CA LEU A 48 -0.22 -7.56 3.20
C LEU A 48 -1.62 -8.08 2.85
N ALA A 49 -2.31 -8.75 3.78
CA ALA A 49 -3.69 -9.17 3.57
C ALA A 49 -4.63 -7.96 3.37
N VAL A 50 -4.52 -6.92 4.22
CA VAL A 50 -5.28 -5.67 4.08
C VAL A 50 -4.96 -4.99 2.75
N ILE A 51 -3.68 -4.80 2.42
CA ILE A 51 -3.24 -4.18 1.16
C ILE A 51 -3.75 -4.96 -0.05
N GLY A 52 -3.61 -6.29 -0.02
CA GLY A 52 -4.00 -7.16 -1.10
C GLY A 52 -5.50 -7.16 -1.37
N MET A 53 -6.34 -7.11 -0.33
CA MET A 53 -7.79 -6.97 -0.50
C MET A 53 -8.20 -5.61 -1.08
N VAL A 54 -7.54 -4.54 -0.64
CA VAL A 54 -7.93 -3.17 -0.99
C VAL A 54 -7.42 -2.76 -2.38
N PHE A 55 -6.18 -3.09 -2.72
CA PHE A 55 -5.54 -2.57 -3.94
C PHE A 55 -5.41 -3.60 -5.06
N PHE A 56 -5.05 -4.85 -4.75
CA PHE A 56 -4.76 -5.86 -5.78
C PHE A 56 -6.01 -6.64 -6.18
N ARG A 57 -6.67 -7.29 -5.21
CA ARG A 57 -7.92 -8.04 -5.42
C ARG A 57 -9.14 -7.12 -5.56
N LYS A 58 -9.08 -5.93 -4.96
CA LYS A 58 -10.15 -4.91 -4.99
C LYS A 58 -11.52 -5.42 -4.53
N THR A 59 -11.53 -6.37 -3.59
CA THR A 59 -12.77 -6.99 -3.08
C THR A 59 -13.33 -6.28 -1.85
N HIS A 60 -12.51 -5.48 -1.15
CA HIS A 60 -12.92 -4.83 0.09
C HIS A 60 -12.58 -3.34 0.08
N THR A 61 -13.41 -2.56 0.78
CA THR A 61 -12.98 -1.24 1.27
C THR A 61 -11.94 -1.41 2.37
N LEU A 62 -11.25 -0.32 2.74
CA LEU A 62 -10.30 -0.38 3.86
C LEU A 62 -10.97 -0.81 5.17
N GLN A 63 -12.21 -0.39 5.41
CA GLN A 63 -12.98 -0.80 6.58
C GLN A 63 -13.35 -2.28 6.53
N GLY A 64 -13.83 -2.77 5.37
CA GLY A 64 -14.13 -4.20 5.20
C GLY A 64 -12.90 -5.08 5.40
N ALA A 65 -11.75 -4.68 4.84
CA ALA A 65 -10.48 -5.38 5.03
C ALA A 65 -10.01 -5.38 6.49
N ALA A 66 -10.29 -4.32 7.25
CA ALA A 66 -9.97 -4.24 8.67
C ALA A 66 -10.81 -5.21 9.50
N LEU A 67 -12.10 -5.37 9.17
CA LEU A 67 -12.98 -6.36 9.80
C LEU A 67 -12.53 -7.80 9.47
N GLU A 68 -12.08 -8.05 8.24
CA GLU A 68 -11.61 -9.37 7.78
C GLU A 68 -10.26 -9.79 8.40
N VAL A 69 -9.33 -8.85 8.62
CA VAL A 69 -7.99 -9.12 9.20
C VAL A 69 -7.97 -8.78 10.71
N PRO A 70 -9.09 -9.05 11.41
CA PRO A 70 -9.59 -8.37 12.62
C PRO A 70 -8.63 -7.33 13.24
N CYS A 71 -8.43 -6.22 12.55
CA CYS A 71 -7.58 -5.13 12.99
C CYS A 71 -8.38 -3.83 13.14
N GLY A 72 -7.97 -2.96 14.06
CA GLY A 72 -8.62 -1.66 14.22
C GLY A 72 -8.54 -0.83 12.93
N TYR A 73 -9.61 -0.10 12.58
CA TYR A 73 -9.65 0.71 11.34
C TYR A 73 -8.51 1.73 11.25
N GLU A 74 -8.12 2.36 12.36
CA GLU A 74 -6.97 3.26 12.42
C GLU A 74 -5.63 2.54 12.20
N THR A 75 -5.55 1.26 12.60
CA THR A 75 -4.41 0.40 12.30
C THR A 75 -4.34 0.08 10.80
N ALA A 76 -5.46 -0.29 10.17
CA ALA A 76 -5.53 -0.49 8.72
C ALA A 76 -5.14 0.78 7.94
N LYS A 77 -5.61 1.96 8.36
CA LYS A 77 -5.19 3.25 7.79
C LYS A 77 -3.69 3.49 7.90
N ARG A 78 -3.10 3.20 9.06
CA ARG A 78 -1.67 3.35 9.30
C ARG A 78 -0.86 2.40 8.42
N TRP A 79 -1.27 1.14 8.30
CA TRP A 79 -0.65 0.17 7.41
C TRP A 79 -0.74 0.59 5.95
N GLN A 80 -1.91 1.03 5.49
CA GLN A 80 -2.11 1.55 4.14
C GLN A 80 -1.20 2.74 3.86
N ARG A 81 -1.12 3.71 4.79
CA ARG A 81 -0.25 4.87 4.66
C ARG A 81 1.22 4.46 4.59
N SER A 82 1.65 3.58 5.50
CA SER A 82 3.03 3.08 5.54
C SER A 82 3.40 2.40 4.23
N PHE A 83 2.50 1.60 3.65
CA PHE A 83 2.73 0.93 2.38
C PHE A 83 2.84 1.93 1.21
N LEU A 84 1.94 2.91 1.14
CA LEU A 84 2.01 3.96 0.11
C LEU A 84 3.31 4.78 0.18
N MET A 85 3.75 5.13 1.40
CA MET A 85 5.02 5.84 1.60
C MET A 85 6.21 4.96 1.20
N LEU A 86 6.17 3.66 1.49
CA LEU A 86 7.22 2.74 1.11
C LEU A 86 7.33 2.59 -0.41
N VAL A 87 6.22 2.45 -1.12
CA VAL A 87 6.22 2.43 -2.60
C VAL A 87 6.79 3.74 -3.16
N ALA A 88 6.41 4.89 -2.59
CA ALA A 88 6.96 6.18 -2.98
C ALA A 88 8.49 6.24 -2.79
N GLN A 89 8.99 5.79 -1.64
CA GLN A 89 10.42 5.71 -1.36
C GLN A 89 11.14 4.79 -2.35
N LYS A 90 10.62 3.59 -2.62
CA LYS A 90 11.19 2.66 -3.61
C LYS A 90 11.15 3.21 -5.04
N ARG A 91 10.22 4.12 -5.35
CA ARG A 91 10.16 4.83 -6.63
C ARG A 91 11.10 6.04 -6.71
N GLY A 92 11.74 6.45 -5.62
CA GLY A 92 12.52 7.69 -5.56
C GLY A 92 11.65 8.95 -5.59
N LEU A 93 10.40 8.87 -5.10
CA LEU A 93 9.46 9.99 -5.01
C LEU A 93 9.42 10.63 -3.62
N LEU A 94 10.10 10.00 -2.67
CA LEU A 94 10.19 10.41 -1.27
C LEU A 94 11.63 10.13 -0.82
N ASP A 95 12.30 11.18 -0.34
CA ASP A 95 13.61 11.12 0.30
C ASP A 95 13.49 10.66 1.77
#